data_AF-A0A318TAS7-F1
#
_entry.id   AF-A0A318TAS7-F1
#
_cell.length_a   1.000
_cell.length_b   1.000
_cell.length_c   1.000
_cell.angle_alpha   90.00
_cell.angle_beta   90.00
_cell.angle_gamma   90.00
#
_symmetry.space_group_name_H-M   'P 1'
#
loop_
_entity.id
_entity.type
_entity.pdbx_description
1 polymer ?
#
loop_
_entity_poly.entity_id
_entity_poly.type
_entity_poly.pdbx_seq_one_letter_code
_entity_poly.pdbx_strand_id
1 'polypeptide(L)' 'MCNSVRYAGREYQSPRELAQLVGGVDHLVWLDNRPGEMNSCLCPVDLEATLGHAGFRWERGADPMEWTAFKGT' A
#
# COMPACT_ATOMS: atom_id res chain seq x y z
N MET A 1 14.73 -2.73 0.12
CA MET A 1 13.43 -2.05 0.28
C MET A 1 13.32 -1.59 1.72
N CYS A 2 12.81 -0.38 1.95
CA CYS A 2 12.59 0.15 3.29
C CYS A 2 11.16 -0.24 3.70
N ASN A 3 11.04 -1.21 4.60
CA ASN A 3 9.75 -1.80 4.97
C ASN A 3 9.14 -1.16 6.22
N SER A 4 9.89 -0.29 6.90
CA SER A 4 9.42 0.49 8.03
C SER A 4 10.27 1.74 8.25
N VAL A 5 9.67 2.75 8.88
CA VAL A 5 10.32 3.99 9.32
C VAL A 5 10.18 4.10 10.82
N ARG A 6 11.23 4.52 11.54
CA ARG A 6 11.16 4.80 12.98
C ARG A 6 11.26 6.30 13.22
N TYR A 7 10.30 6.87 13.94
CA TYR A 7 10.29 8.27 14.36
C TYR A 7 9.89 8.37 15.83
N ALA A 8 10.69 9.07 16.62
CA ALA A 8 10.48 9.27 18.07
C ALA A 8 10.20 7.96 18.83
N GLY A 9 10.94 6.89 18.50
CA GLY A 9 10.81 5.58 19.14
C GLY A 9 9.60 4.74 18.68
N ARG A 10 8.70 5.30 17.86
CA ARG A 10 7.60 4.57 17.23
C ARG A 10 8.00 4.09 15.84
N GLU A 11 7.65 2.86 15.52
CA GLU A 11 7.82 2.26 14.20
C GLU A 11 6.53 2.38 13.38
N TYR A 12 6.67 2.68 12.10
CA TYR A 12 5.61 2.89 11.12
C TYR A 12 5.87 1.94 9.95
N GLN A 13 4.94 1.05 9.68
CA GLN A 13 5.08 -0.03 8.70
C GLN A 13 4.33 0.26 7.40
N SER A 14 3.56 1.35 7.36
CA SER A 14 2.89 1.81 6.15
C SER A 14 2.87 3.34 6.05
N PRO A 15 2.72 3.90 4.84
CA PRO A 15 2.54 5.35 4.67
C PRO A 15 1.28 5.89 5.35
N ARG A 16 0.22 5.08 5.47
CA ARG A 16 -0.99 5.46 6.21
C ARG A 16 -0.70 5.66 7.70
N GLU A 17 0.12 4.80 8.29
CA GLU A 17 0.60 4.99 9.65
C GLU A 17 1.53 6.21 9.74
N LEU A 18 2.42 6.38 8.78
CA LEU A 18 3.34 7.52 8.75
C LEU A 18 2.61 8.86 8.64
N ALA A 19 1.47 8.92 7.95
CA ALA A 19 0.61 10.10 7.85
C ALA A 19 0.12 10.60 9.22
N GLN A 20 0.09 9.75 10.24
CA GLN A 20 -0.23 10.17 11.61
C GLN A 20 0.77 11.20 12.15
N LEU A 21 2.00 11.25 11.64
CA LEU A 21 3.00 12.26 12.02
C LEU A 21 2.58 13.69 11.67
N VAL A 22 1.72 13.85 10.66
CA VAL A 22 1.27 15.16 10.16
C VAL A 22 -0.21 15.43 10.48
N GLY A 23 -0.78 14.69 11.42
CA GLY A 23 -2.18 14.85 11.83
C GLY A 23 -3.17 13.94 11.08
N GLY A 24 -2.68 13.00 10.26
CA GLY A 24 -3.49 12.05 9.52
C GLY A 24 -3.46 12.27 8.00
N VAL A 25 -4.18 11.42 7.27
CA VAL A 25 -4.18 11.40 5.80
C VAL A 25 -4.80 12.65 5.18
N ASP A 26 -5.75 13.30 5.86
CA ASP A 26 -6.46 14.49 5.37
C ASP A 26 -5.55 15.73 5.31
N HIS A 27 -4.39 15.68 5.98
CA HIS A 27 -3.40 16.75 5.96
C HIS A 27 -2.36 16.60 4.83
N LEU A 28 -2.43 15.51 4.05
CA LEU A 28 -1.55 15.29 2.91
C LEU A 28 -2.14 15.93 1.65
N VAL A 29 -1.40 16.88 1.06
CA VAL A 29 -1.73 17.45 -0.24
C VAL A 29 -0.93 16.74 -1.31
N TRP A 30 -1.64 16.05 -2.19
CA TRP A 30 -1.06 15.34 -3.32
C TRP A 30 -0.91 16.31 -4.49
N LEU A 31 0.34 16.66 -4.83
CA LEU A 31 0.62 17.69 -5.83
C LEU A 31 0.31 17.21 -7.28
N ASP A 32 0.32 15.89 -7.53
CA ASP A 32 0.13 15.27 -8.85
C ASP A 32 -1.00 14.20 -8.87
N ASN A 33 -2.08 14.38 -8.10
CA ASN A 33 -3.13 13.37 -7.99
C ASN A 33 -4.03 13.32 -9.24
N ARG A 34 -4.05 12.19 -9.94
CA ARG A 34 -5.20 11.79 -10.76
C ARG A 34 -6.26 11.18 -9.83
N PRO A 35 -7.54 11.54 -9.94
CA PRO A 35 -8.58 11.00 -9.06
C PRO A 35 -8.56 9.45 -9.06
N GLY A 36 -8.30 8.84 -7.90
CA GLY A 36 -8.24 7.37 -7.73
C GLY A 36 -6.85 6.75 -7.59
N GLU A 37 -5.77 7.52 -7.73
CA GLU A 37 -4.39 7.01 -7.75
C GLU A 37 -3.62 7.19 -6.42
N MET A 38 -4.32 7.24 -5.28
CA MET A 38 -3.70 7.41 -3.95
C MET A 38 -2.67 6.31 -3.59
N ASN A 39 -2.62 5.22 -4.36
CA ASN A 39 -1.76 4.07 -4.12
C ASN A 39 -0.44 4.06 -4.92
N SER A 40 -0.28 4.89 -5.96
CA SER A 40 0.79 4.69 -6.94
C SER A 40 2.11 5.38 -6.57
N CYS A 41 2.09 6.52 -5.88
CA CYS A 41 3.32 7.31 -5.75
C CYS A 41 4.13 7.05 -4.47
N LEU A 42 3.54 6.51 -3.40
CA LEU A 42 4.27 6.28 -2.14
C LEU A 42 3.84 5.05 -1.33
N CYS A 43 2.92 4.20 -1.82
CA CYS A 43 2.36 3.10 -1.02
C CYS A 43 2.80 1.70 -1.43
N PRO A 44 3.03 0.79 -0.45
CA PRO A 44 2.93 -0.64 -0.72
C PRO A 44 1.55 -0.90 -1.32
N VAL A 45 1.54 -1.44 -2.54
CA VAL A 45 0.31 -1.82 -3.22
C VAL A 45 -0.35 -2.91 -2.39
N ASP A 46 -1.58 -2.67 -1.93
CA ASP A 46 -2.44 -3.71 -1.37
C ASP A 46 -2.86 -4.65 -2.50
N LEU A 47 -1.97 -5.60 -2.79
CA LEU A 47 -2.07 -6.57 -3.87
C LEU A 47 -3.33 -7.43 -3.72
N GLU A 48 -3.73 -7.79 -2.50
CA GLU A 48 -4.92 -8.59 -2.24
C GLU A 48 -6.18 -7.85 -2.67
N ALA A 49 -6.35 -6.62 -2.19
CA ALA A 49 -7.50 -5.78 -2.53
C ALA A 49 -7.53 -5.47 -4.04
N THR A 50 -6.36 -5.20 -4.62
CA THR A 50 -6.23 -4.89 -6.05
C THR A 50 -6.62 -6.08 -6.93
N LEU A 51 -6.09 -7.27 -6.62
CA LEU A 51 -6.39 -8.49 -7.38
C LEU A 51 -7.85 -8.92 -7.21
N GLY A 52 -8.39 -8.83 -5.98
CA GLY A 52 -9.80 -9.13 -5.72
C GLY A 52 -10.76 -8.21 -6.48
N HIS A 53 -10.50 -6.90 -6.50
CA HIS A 53 -11.32 -5.94 -7.26
C HIS A 53 -11.29 -6.20 -8.78
N ALA A 54 -10.13 -6.65 -9.28
CA ALA A 54 -9.96 -7.00 -10.69
C ALA A 54 -10.52 -8.40 -11.05
N GLY A 55 -11.14 -9.12 -10.11
CA GLY A 55 -11.71 -10.45 -10.33
C GLY A 55 -10.68 -11.57 -10.43
N PHE A 56 -9.46 -11.34 -9.92
CA PHE A 56 -8.43 -12.36 -9.84
C PHE A 56 -8.52 -13.10 -8.51
N ARG A 57 -8.37 -14.42 -8.58
CA ARG A 57 -7.99 -15.22 -7.40
C ARG A 57 -6.47 -15.14 -7.26
N TRP A 58 -5.96 -15.29 -6.05
CA TRP A 58 -4.53 -15.15 -5.82
C TRP A 58 -4.04 -16.06 -4.71
N GLU A 59 -2.75 -16.37 -4.76
CA GLU A 59 -2.02 -17.14 -3.77
C GLU A 59 -0.70 -16.43 -3.43
N ARG A 60 -0.33 -16.45 -2.15
CA ARG A 60 0.94 -15.89 -1.68
C ARG A 60 2.02 -16.97 -1.77
N GLY A 61 3.16 -16.63 -2.37
CA GLY A 61 4.31 -17.51 -2.51
C GLY A 61 5.09 -17.71 -1.21
N ALA A 62 6.21 -18.44 -1.30
CA ALA A 62 7.10 -18.66 -0.16
C ALA A 62 7.90 -17.38 0.19
N ASP A 63 8.19 -16.55 -0.81
CA ASP A 63 8.69 -15.19 -0.60
C ASP A 63 7.52 -14.24 -0.26
N PRO A 64 7.60 -13.42 0.79
CA PRO A 64 6.58 -12.43 1.13
C PRO A 64 6.20 -11.45 0.00
N MET A 65 7.08 -11.29 -1.00
CA MET A 65 6.90 -10.46 -2.19
C MET A 65 6.43 -11.24 -3.43
N GLU A 66 6.32 -12.56 -3.35
CA GLU A 66 5.86 -13.40 -4.45
C GLU A 66 4.35 -13.61 -4.40
N TRP A 67 3.70 -13.38 -5.53
CA TRP A 67 2.25 -13.49 -5.69
C TRP A 67 1.94 -14.17 -7.01
N THR A 68 1.07 -15.18 -6.97
CA THR A 68 0.52 -15.79 -8.17
C THR A 68 -0.95 -15.40 -8.28
N ALA A 69 -1.31 -14.80 -9.41
CA ALA A 69 -2.68 -14.39 -9.70
C ALA A 69 -3.29 -15.25 -10.81
N PHE A 70 -4.54 -15.67 -10.60
CA PHE A 70 -5.32 -16.49 -11.51
C PHE A 70 -6.54 -15.71 -11.95
N LYS A 71 -6.78 -15.65 -13.26
CA LYS A 71 -7.96 -14.99 -13.79
C LYS A 71 -9.20 -15.80 -13.39
N GLY A 72 -10.12 -15.20 -12.65
CA GLY A 72 -11.40 -15.83 -12.34
C GLY A 72 -12.17 -16.12 -13.62
N THR A 73 -12.54 -17.38 -13.84
CA THR A 73 -13.53 -17.79 -14.83
C THR A 73 -14.93 -17.46 -14.35
#